data_AF-A0AAN4IEN6-F1
#
_entry.id   AF-A0AAN4IEN6-F1
#
_cell.length_a   1.000
_cell.length_b   1.000
_cell.length_c   1.000
_cell.angle_alpha   90.00
_cell.angle_beta   90.00
_cell.angle_gamma   90.00
#
_symmetry.space_group_name_H-M   'P 1'
#
loop_
_entity.id
_entity.type
_entity.pdbx_description
1 polymer ?
#
loop_
_entity_poly.entity_id
_entity_poly.type
_entity_poly.pdbx_seq_one_letter_code
_entity_poly.pdbx_strand_id
1 'polypeptide(L)' 'MNEFEKFLVPYGVPNIIIVNKLNNEESVLYAVDSKGENALIGSVQMKNTKDWFKDCELVTKKMLLEKFRLRM' A
#
# COMPACT_ATOMS: atom_id res chain seq x y z
N MET A 1 -16.17 0.54 -10.24
CA MET A 1 -15.43 0.51 -8.96
C MET A 1 -14.02 0.08 -9.26
N ASN A 2 -13.00 0.85 -8.87
CA ASN A 2 -11.61 0.49 -9.12
C ASN A 2 -11.28 -0.77 -8.32
N GLU A 3 -10.73 -1.82 -8.93
CA GLU A 3 -10.43 -3.08 -8.23
C GLU A 3 -9.51 -2.87 -7.02
N PHE A 4 -8.68 -1.83 -7.07
CA PHE A 4 -7.80 -1.47 -5.98
C PHE A 4 -8.56 -1.00 -4.72
N GLU A 5 -9.71 -0.34 -4.88
CA GLU A 5 -10.53 0.13 -3.75
C GLU A 5 -11.06 -1.02 -2.89
N LYS A 6 -11.21 -2.21 -3.47
CA LYS A 6 -11.65 -3.42 -2.75
C LYS A 6 -10.70 -3.81 -1.62
N PHE A 7 -9.44 -3.36 -1.66
CA PHE A 7 -8.43 -3.64 -0.65
C PHE A 7 -8.32 -2.55 0.43
N LEU A 8 -9.01 -1.42 0.27
CA LEU A 8 -8.99 -0.29 1.21
C LEU A 8 -10.14 -0.37 2.22
N VAL A 9 -10.31 -1.56 2.81
CA VAL A 9 -11.32 -1.83 3.82
C VAL A 9 -10.78 -1.40 5.19
N PRO A 10 -11.57 -0.70 6.04
CA PRO A 10 -11.15 -0.34 7.39
C PRO A 10 -10.61 -1.52 8.18
N TYR A 11 -9.51 -1.32 8.92
CA TYR A 11 -8.78 -2.38 9.65
C TYR A 11 -8.23 -3.52 8.76
N GLY A 12 -8.25 -3.36 7.44
CA GLY A 12 -7.76 -4.36 6.50
C GLY A 12 -6.25 -4.56 6.61
N VAL A 13 -5.80 -5.80 6.35
CA VAL A 13 -4.38 -6.18 6.24
C VAL A 13 -4.13 -6.87 4.89
N PRO A 14 -4.15 -6.11 3.77
CA PRO A 14 -4.19 -6.70 2.44
C PRO A 14 -2.93 -7.51 2.09
N ASN A 15 -1.76 -7.02 2.52
CA ASN A 15 -0.45 -7.64 2.24
C ASN A 15 -0.24 -7.93 0.74
N ILE A 16 -0.58 -6.97 -0.11
CA ILE A 16 -0.49 -7.07 -1.58
C ILE A 16 0.59 -6.16 -2.16
N ILE A 17 1.09 -6.48 -3.35
CA ILE A 17 2.07 -5.65 -4.05
C ILE A 17 1.33 -4.61 -4.91
N ILE A 18 1.74 -3.36 -4.75
CA ILE A 18 1.27 -2.20 -5.51
C ILE A 18 2.45 -1.59 -6.24
N VAL A 19 2.17 -0.94 -7.38
CA VAL A 19 3.20 -0.37 -8.26
C VAL A 19 2.92 1.11 -8.43
N ASN A 20 3.93 1.95 -8.19
CA ASN A 20 3.85 3.38 -8.47
C ASN A 20 3.79 3.60 -9.99
N LYS A 21 2.79 4.35 -10.45
CA LYS A 21 2.51 4.58 -11.87
C LYS A 21 3.58 5.44 -12.57
N LEU A 22 4.33 6.25 -11.83
CA LEU A 22 5.30 7.20 -12.39
C LEU A 22 6.66 6.55 -12.66
N ASN A 23 7.16 5.74 -11.73
CA ASN A 23 8.52 5.19 -11.78
C ASN A 23 8.56 3.65 -11.78
N ASN A 24 7.40 2.98 -11.75
CA ASN A 24 7.27 1.52 -11.65
C ASN A 24 7.91 0.89 -10.40
N GLU A 25 8.15 1.67 -9.34
CA GLU A 25 8.62 1.12 -8.07
C GLU A 25 7.52 0.28 -7.40
N GLU A 26 7.92 -0.89 -6.88
CA GLU A 26 7.03 -1.79 -6.17
C GLU A 26 7.03 -1.49 -4.66
N SER A 27 5.84 -1.49 -4.08
CA SER A 27 5.62 -1.38 -2.64
C SER A 27 4.62 -2.43 -2.18
N VAL A 28 4.62 -2.77 -0.90
CA VAL A 28 3.61 -3.61 -0.26
C VAL A 28 2.59 -2.71 0.42
N LEU A 29 1.30 -2.94 0.18
CA LEU A 29 0.21 -2.41 0.98
C LEU A 29 0.00 -3.32 2.20
N TYR A 30 0.47 -2.88 3.36
CA TYR A 30 0.45 -3.69 4.58
C TYR A 30 -0.88 -3.63 5.30
N ALA A 31 -1.37 -2.43 5.58
CA ALA A 31 -2.53 -2.23 6.44
C ALA A 31 -3.32 -0.98 6.06
N VAL A 32 -4.58 -0.95 6.49
CA VAL A 32 -5.51 0.16 6.32
C VAL A 32 -6.00 0.59 7.70
N ASP A 33 -6.08 1.90 7.93
CA ASP A 33 -6.52 2.44 9.21
C ASP A 33 -7.99 2.12 9.53
N SER A 34 -8.42 2.48 10.74
CA SER A 34 -9.78 2.24 11.23
C SER A 34 -10.88 2.95 10.46
N LYS A 35 -10.53 3.92 9.60
CA LYS A 35 -11.46 4.72 8.82
C LYS A 35 -11.46 4.35 7.34
N GLY A 36 -10.50 3.55 6.88
CA GLY A 36 -10.33 3.28 5.46
C GLY A 36 -9.72 4.46 4.68
N GLU A 37 -9.16 5.46 5.38
CA GLU A 37 -8.71 6.72 4.78
C GLU A 37 -7.20 6.81 4.63
N ASN A 38 -6.46 6.04 5.43
CA ASN A 38 -5.01 5.94 5.34
C ASN A 38 -4.58 4.48 5.24
N ALA A 39 -3.44 4.27 4.60
CA ALA A 39 -2.84 2.97 4.40
C ALA A 39 -1.34 3.02 4.73
N LEU A 40 -0.83 1.95 5.31
CA LEU A 40 0.59 1.74 5.51
C LEU A 40 1.16 1.01 4.31
N ILE A 41 2.12 1.61 3.63
CA ILE A 41 2.87 0.98 2.53
C ILE A 41 4.35 0.89 2.89
N GLY A 42 5.10 -0.01 2.26
CA GLY A 42 6.56 -0.06 2.43
C GLY A 42 7.25 -0.79 1.29
N SER A 43 8.59 -0.70 1.22
CA SER A 43 9.37 -1.30 0.14
C SER A 43 9.27 -2.83 0.12
N VAL A 44 9.14 -3.42 -1.07
CA VAL A 44 9.19 -4.88 -1.28
C VAL A 44 10.56 -5.44 -0.90
N GLN A 45 11.65 -4.68 -1.14
CA GLN A 45 13.03 -5.12 -0.91
C GLN A 45 13.33 -5.39 0.57
N MET A 46 12.64 -4.66 1.46
CA MET A 46 12.86 -4.72 2.90
C MET A 46 11.96 -5.74 3.61
N LYS A 47 10.97 -6.36 2.95
CA LYS A 47 9.94 -7.20 3.58
C LYS A 47 10.50 -8.32 4.48
N ASN A 48 11.70 -8.83 4.18
CA ASN A 48 12.32 -9.93 4.90
C ASN A 48 13.36 -9.50 5.94
N THR A 49 13.54 -8.20 6.18
CA THR A 49 14.46 -7.69 7.21
C THR A 49 13.73 -7.53 8.54
N LYS A 50 14.46 -7.61 9.67
CA LYS A 50 13.88 -7.40 11.01
C LYS A 50 13.31 -5.99 11.20
N ASP A 51 13.77 -5.03 10.39
CA ASP A 51 13.50 -3.61 10.54
C ASP A 51 12.63 -3.04 9.40
N TRP A 52 11.95 -3.90 8.64
CA TRP A 52 11.12 -3.53 7.48
C TRP A 52 10.11 -2.41 7.77
N PHE A 53 9.62 -2.34 9.00
CA PHE A 53 8.64 -1.34 9.44
C PHE A 53 9.20 0.08 9.50
N LYS A 54 10.53 0.25 9.54
CA LYS A 54 11.18 1.57 9.56
C LYS A 54 11.08 2.31 8.23
N ASP A 55 10.94 1.55 7.13
CA ASP A 55 10.78 2.09 5.78
C ASP A 55 9.33 2.11 5.32
N CYS A 56 8.39 1.99 6.27
CA CYS A 56 6.99 2.11 5.97
C CYS A 56 6.55 3.58 5.99
N GLU A 57 5.72 3.94 5.03
CA GLU A 57 5.13 5.26 4.88
C GLU A 57 3.61 5.16 5.06
N LEU A 58 3.04 6.12 5.79
CA LEU A 58 1.60 6.29 5.87
C LEU A 58 1.13 7.16 4.69
N VAL A 59 0.20 6.64 3.90
CA VAL A 59 -0.29 7.30 2.70
C VAL A 59 -1.82 7.41 2.72
N THR A 60 -2.36 8.49 2.18
CA THR A 60 -3.82 8.67 2.11
C THR A 60 -4.42 7.79 1.01
N LYS A 61 -5.67 7.37 1.18
CA LYS A 61 -6.47 6.66 0.17
C LYS A 61 -6.47 7.39 -1.17
N LYS A 62 -6.65 8.71 -1.15
CA LYS A 62 -6.58 9.54 -2.36
C LYS A 62 -5.22 9.38 -3.07
N MET A 63 -4.12 9.56 -2.35
CA MET A 63 -2.78 9.41 -2.93
C MET A 63 -2.54 7.99 -3.47
N LEU A 64 -3.02 6.98 -2.74
CA LEU A 64 -2.88 5.59 -3.13
C LEU A 64 -3.57 5.31 -4.48
N LEU A 65 -4.82 5.74 -4.64
CA LEU A 65 -5.60 5.53 -5.86
C LEU A 65 -5.06 6.34 -7.05
N GLU A 66 -4.54 7.54 -6.79
CA GLU A 66 -3.95 8.41 -7.81
C GLU A 66 -2.60 7.88 -8.29
N LYS A 67 -1.70 7.53 -7.37
CA LYS A 67 -0.29 7.21 -7.69
C LYS A 67 0.00 5.73 -7.90
N PHE A 68 -0.84 4.82 -7.40
CA PHE A 68 -0.53 3.39 -7.42
C PHE A 68 -1.57 2.55 -8.15
N ARG A 69 -1.14 1.41 -8.67
CA ARG A 69 -1.97 0.36 -9.28
C ARG A 69 -1.61 -1.00 -8.68
N LEU A 70 -2.51 -1.98 -8.82
CA LEU A 70 -2.19 -3.36 -8.52
C LEU A 70 -1.08 -3.87 -9.45
N ARG A 71 -0.19 -4.71 -8.91
CA ARG A 71 0.73 -5.51 -9.72
C ARG A 71 -0.11 -6.53 -10.49
N MET A 72 -0.21 -6.35 -11.81
CA MET A 72 -0.81 -7.34 -12.72
C MET A 72 0.17 -8.47 -12.97
#